data_AF-A0A521B5H7-F1
#
_entry.id   AF-A0A521B5H7-F1
#
_cell.length_a   1.000
_cell.length_b   1.000
_cell.length_c   1.000
_cell.angle_alpha   90.00
_cell.angle_beta   90.00
_cell.angle_gamma   90.00
#
_symmetry.space_group_name_H-M   'P 1'
#
loop_
_entity.id
_entity.type
_entity.pdbx_description
1 polymer ?
#
loop_
_entity_poly.entity_id
_entity_poly.type
_entity_poly.pdbx_seq_one_letter_code
_entity_poly.pdbx_strand_id
1 'polypeptide(L)' 'MNTIEAIKPGPKPKKPDGEPDRRRRVTPPNQPKHPKLKPHEHEKGD' A
#
# COMPACT_ATOMS: atom_id res chain seq x y z
N MET A 1 -10.56 24.13 9.21
CA MET A 1 -9.93 22.89 9.71
C MET A 1 -8.55 22.82 9.09
N ASN A 2 -7.48 22.98 9.87
CA ASN A 2 -6.12 22.92 9.31
C ASN A 2 -5.81 21.45 9.05
N THR A 3 -5.77 21.06 7.78
CA THR A 3 -5.31 19.73 7.36
C THR A 3 -3.84 19.63 7.74
N ILE A 4 -3.52 18.87 8.78
CA ILE A 4 -2.14 18.50 9.10
C ILE A 4 -1.61 17.78 7.87
N GLU A 5 -0.71 18.42 7.11
CA GLU A 5 -0.01 17.78 6.02
C GLU A 5 0.86 16.68 6.62
N ALA A 6 0.36 15.44 6.59
CA ALA A 6 1.10 14.29 7.10
C ALA A 6 2.47 14.25 6.41
N ILE A 7 3.54 14.26 7.22
CA ILE A 7 4.91 14.12 6.72
C ILE A 7 4.94 12.98 5.72
N LYS A 8 5.35 13.27 4.48
CA LYS A 8 5.35 12.26 3.42
C LYS A 8 6.21 11.08 3.89
N PRO A 9 5.71 9.83 3.79
CA PRO A 9 6.50 8.68 4.17
C PRO A 9 7.77 8.65 3.34
N GLY A 10 8.91 8.44 4.01
CA GLY A 10 10.20 8.34 3.36
C GLY A 10 10.30 7.14 2.40
N PRO A 11 11.43 7.00 1.68
CA PRO A 11 11.65 5.90 0.76
C PRO A 11 11.41 4.54 1.43
N LYS A 12 10.78 3.61 0.71
CA LYS A 12 10.55 2.26 1.22
C LYS A 12 11.90 1.59 1.54
N PRO A 13 12.11 1.09 2.76
CA PRO A 13 13.34 0.40 3.12
C PRO A 13 13.65 -0.78 2.19
N LYS A 14 14.93 -0.98 1.91
CA LYS A 14 15.45 -2.10 1.11
C LYS A 14 15.90 -3.23 2.01
N LYS A 15 15.93 -4.44 1.46
CA LYS A 15 16.63 -5.60 2.04
C LYS A 15 18.16 -5.35 2.02
N PRO A 16 18.96 -6.19 2.72
CA PRO A 16 20.42 -6.14 2.62
C PRO A 16 20.92 -6.21 1.17
N ASP A 17 20.25 -7.01 0.33
CA ASP A 17 20.56 -7.18 -1.09
C ASP A 17 20.12 -6.00 -1.98
N GLY A 18 19.56 -4.94 -1.40
CA GLY A 18 19.11 -3.75 -2.13
C GLY A 18 17.73 -3.86 -2.80
N GLU A 19 17.13 -5.05 -2.85
CA GLU A 19 15.77 -5.23 -3.37
C GLU A 19 14.72 -4.61 -2.40
N PRO A 20 13.62 -4.01 -2.91
CA PRO A 20 12.53 -3.56 -2.06
C PRO A 20 12.00 -4.66 -1.12
N ASP A 21 11.82 -4.33 0.17
CA ASP A 21 11.24 -5.28 1.12
C ASP A 21 9.73 -5.46 0.86
N ARG A 22 9.38 -6.58 0.20
CA ARG A 22 7.99 -6.94 -0.15
C ARG A 22 7.11 -7.25 1.06
N ARG A 23 7.68 -7.50 2.25
CA ARG A 23 6.90 -7.70 3.49
C ARG A 23 6.21 -6.41 3.95
N ARG A 24 6.64 -5.25 3.46
CA ARG A 24 6.04 -3.97 3.85
C ARG A 24 4.81 -3.64 3.00
N ARG A 25 3.82 -3.02 3.63
CA ARG A 25 2.62 -2.48 2.97
C ARG A 25 2.96 -1.47 1.85
N VAL A 26 2.05 -1.34 0.90
CA VAL A 26 2.08 -0.30 -0.15
C VAL A 26 1.74 1.05 0.49
N THR A 27 2.52 2.09 0.20
CA THR A 27 2.25 3.45 0.70
C THR A 27 1.14 4.11 -0.10
N PRO A 28 0.35 5.05 0.48
CA PRO A 28 -0.73 5.72 -0.24
C PRO A 28 -0.33 6.34 -1.59
N PRO A 29 0.85 6.98 -1.73
CA PRO A 29 1.30 7.51 -3.03
C PRO A 29 1.60 6.43 -4.09
N ASN A 30 1.98 5.22 -3.67
CA ASN A 30 2.24 4.11 -4.58
C ASN A 30 0.99 3.25 -4.82
N GLN A 31 -0.04 3.35 -3.98
CA GLN A 31 -1.28 2.58 -4.10
C GLN A 31 -1.92 2.64 -5.50
N PRO A 32 -1.96 3.77 -6.24
CA PRO A 32 -2.52 3.82 -7.58
C PRO A 32 -1.79 2.96 -8.61
N LYS A 33 -0.50 2.62 -8.37
CA LYS A 33 0.28 1.74 -9.24
C LYS A 33 -0.06 0.26 -9.06
N HIS A 34 -0.80 -0.07 -8.00
CA HIS A 34 -1.20 -1.43 -7.68
C HIS A 34 -2.70 -1.58 -7.96
N PRO A 35 -3.13 -2.48 -8.85
CA PRO A 35 -4.54 -2.70 -9.13
C PRO A 35 -5.25 -3.20 -7.87
N LYS A 36 -6.47 -2.70 -7.64
CA LYS A 36 -7.36 -3.30 -6.64
C LYS A 36 -7.77 -4.69 -7.13
N LEU A 37 -7.77 -5.65 -6.23
CA LEU A 37 -8.41 -6.94 -6.49
C LEU A 37 -9.90 -6.70 -6.74
N LYS A 38 -10.50 -7.54 -7.59
CA LYS A 38 -11.95 -7.54 -7.76
C LYS A 38 -12.59 -7.80 -6.38
N PRO A 39 -13.70 -7.12 -6.04
CA PRO A 39 -14.48 -7.49 -4.88
C PRO A 39 -14.77 -8.99 -4.93
N HIS A 40 -14.64 -9.66 -3.79
CA HIS A 40 -15.18 -10.99 -3.67
C HIS A 40 -16.70 -10.86 -3.59
N GLU A 41 -17.41 -11.46 -4.55
CA GLU A 41 -18.86 -11.65 -4.46
C GLU A 41 -19.09 -12.95 -3.68
N HIS A 42 -19.61 -12.85 -2.46
CA HIS A 42 -20.00 -14.03 -1.69
C HIS A 42 -21.32 -14.58 -2.24
N GLU A 43 -21.43 -15.90 -2.38
CA GLU A 43 -22.70 -16.52 -2.72
C GLU A 43 -23.69 -16.39 -1.56
N LYS A 44 -24.96 -16.15 -1.87
CA LYS A 44 -26.00 -16.02 -0.85
C LYS A 44 -26.25 -17.38 -0.21
N GLY A 45 -25.77 -17.58 1.02
CA GLY A 45 -26.00 -18.80 1.80
C GLY A 45 -24.74 -19.54 2.26
N ASP A 46 -23.55 -19.00 1.96
CA ASP A 46 -22.28 -19.35 2.62
C ASP A 46 -22.14 -18.69 4.00
#